data_AF-A0A969C2M0-F1
#
_entry.id   AF-A0A969C2M0-F1
#
_cell.length_a   1.000
_cell.length_b   1.000
_cell.length_c   1.000
_cell.angle_alpha   90.00
_cell.angle_beta   90.00
_cell.angle_gamma   90.00
#
_symmetry.space_group_name_H-M   'P 1'
#
loop_
_entity.id
_entity.type
_entity.pdbx_description
1 polymer ?
#
loop_
_entity_poly.entity_id
_entity_poly.type
_entity_poly.pdbx_seq_one_letter_code
_entity_poly.pdbx_strand_id
1 'polypeptide(L)'
;PDANGVIKGDLTIFGRGDISLAFSFTRPNSDAGAVLTNADYLQVLEPLANKIVQAGVKRIEGNLVGDESYFNSEALPETWEWDDLQWYYGAEVSALSVLDNAVDISVKPGSLNSPCAIQILPANTLFTIVNRCLTIASGNKRELGINKKT
;
A
#
# COMPACT_ATOMS: atom_id res chain seq x y z
N PRO A 1 25.48 9.05 -8.21
CA PRO A 1 25.12 10.39 -8.71
C PRO A 1 26.40 11.13 -9.15
N ASP A 2 26.27 12.21 -9.91
CA ASP A 2 27.40 13.12 -10.18
C ASP A 2 27.78 13.97 -8.95
N ALA A 3 28.77 14.85 -9.09
CA ALA A 3 29.26 15.69 -8.00
C ALA A 3 28.20 16.66 -7.42
N ASN A 4 27.13 16.95 -8.17
CA ASN A 4 26.02 17.78 -7.71
C ASN A 4 24.89 16.95 -7.07
N GLY A 5 25.02 15.61 -7.05
CA GLY A 5 24.01 14.71 -6.53
C GLY A 5 22.95 14.30 -7.57
N VAL A 6 23.21 14.49 -8.87
CA VAL A 6 22.24 14.20 -9.93
C VAL A 6 22.48 12.81 -10.53
N ILE A 7 21.41 12.03 -10.68
CA ILE A 7 21.39 10.82 -11.52
C ILE A 7 20.81 11.22 -12.87
N LYS A 8 21.63 11.19 -13.93
CA LYS A 8 21.24 11.58 -15.31
C LYS A 8 20.36 10.56 -16.06
N GLY A 9 20.06 9.44 -15.41
CA GLY A 9 19.23 8.37 -15.96
C GLY A 9 18.30 7.84 -14.88
N ASP A 10 17.92 6.57 -15.03
CA ASP A 10 16.97 5.94 -14.13
C ASP A 10 17.63 5.52 -12.81
N LEU A 11 16.84 5.52 -11.74
CA LEU A 11 17.16 4.88 -10.47
C LEU A 11 16.33 3.60 -10.36
N THR A 12 17.00 2.45 -10.36
CA THR A 12 16.33 1.14 -10.24
C THR A 12 16.38 0.62 -8.80
N ILE A 13 15.23 0.24 -8.26
CA ILE A 13 15.08 -0.51 -7.01
C ILE A 13 14.87 -1.97 -7.39
N PHE A 14 15.83 -2.82 -7.05
CA PHE A 14 15.75 -4.26 -7.30
C PHE A 14 15.07 -4.98 -6.12
N GLY A 15 13.92 -5.58 -6.38
CA GLY A 15 13.27 -6.51 -5.46
C GLY A 15 13.93 -7.88 -5.49
N ARG A 16 14.18 -8.45 -4.31
CA ARG A 16 14.76 -9.79 -4.14
C ARG A 16 14.02 -10.64 -3.10
N GLY A 17 12.73 -10.39 -2.93
CA GLY A 17 11.88 -11.11 -1.98
C GLY A 17 12.05 -10.67 -0.51
N ASP A 18 12.58 -9.47 -0.28
CA ASP A 18 12.67 -8.91 1.07
C ASP A 18 11.29 -8.44 1.53
N ILE A 19 10.72 -9.15 2.51
CA ILE A 19 9.42 -8.82 3.08
C ILE A 19 9.48 -7.71 4.14
N SER A 20 10.67 -7.23 4.52
CA SER A 20 10.83 -6.26 5.62
C SER A 20 10.31 -4.85 5.29
N LEU A 21 9.94 -4.57 4.04
CA LEU A 21 9.24 -3.35 3.61
C LEU A 21 7.72 -3.40 3.87
N ALA A 22 7.26 -4.37 4.67
CA ALA A 22 5.89 -4.54 5.09
C ALA A 22 5.50 -3.60 6.24
N PHE A 23 4.32 -2.97 6.13
CA PHE A 23 3.81 -2.08 7.17
C PHE A 23 3.45 -2.85 8.45
N SER A 24 3.03 -4.11 8.32
CA SER A 24 2.71 -4.97 9.48
C SER A 24 3.84 -5.09 10.51
N PHE A 25 5.11 -4.95 10.12
CA PHE A 25 6.25 -4.98 11.04
C PHE A 25 6.51 -3.67 11.78
N THR A 26 6.04 -2.54 11.23
CA THR A 26 6.23 -1.20 11.81
C THR A 26 4.92 -0.59 12.28
N ARG A 27 3.81 -1.31 12.15
CA ARG A 27 2.49 -0.85 12.57
C ARG A 27 2.57 -0.44 14.03
N PRO A 28 2.26 0.82 14.38
CA PRO A 28 2.29 1.26 15.76
C PRO A 28 1.39 0.34 16.62
N ASN A 29 1.85 -0.02 17.82
CA ASN A 29 1.01 -0.65 18.84
C ASN A 29 -0.04 0.36 19.27
N SER A 30 -1.11 0.39 18.50
CA SER A 30 -2.16 1.37 18.62
C SER A 30 -3.42 0.62 18.97
N ASP A 31 -4.08 1.01 20.06
CA ASP A 31 -5.37 0.48 20.47
C ASP A 31 -6.31 0.35 19.27
N ALA A 32 -7.22 -0.63 19.30
CA ALA A 32 -8.24 -0.82 18.28
C ALA A 32 -9.08 0.47 18.13
N GLY A 33 -8.69 1.35 17.21
CA GLY A 33 -9.28 2.68 17.04
C GLY A 33 -8.33 3.81 16.70
N ALA A 34 -7.00 3.61 16.75
CA ALA A 34 -6.09 4.66 16.33
C ALA A 34 -6.25 4.99 14.83
N VAL A 35 -6.23 6.30 14.54
CA VAL A 35 -6.35 6.81 13.18
C VAL A 35 -4.95 6.80 12.56
N LEU A 36 -4.69 5.81 11.71
CA LEU A 36 -3.47 5.74 10.92
C LEU A 36 -3.48 6.81 9.82
N THR A 37 -2.30 7.37 9.55
CA THR A 37 -2.04 8.40 8.56
C THR A 37 -1.13 7.86 7.45
N ASN A 38 -1.05 8.54 6.31
CA ASN A 38 -0.11 8.16 5.25
C ASN A 38 1.34 8.07 5.72
N ALA A 39 1.75 8.94 6.65
CA ALA A 39 3.11 8.95 7.19
C ALA A 39 3.42 7.66 7.96
N ASP A 40 2.43 7.10 8.67
CA ASP A 40 2.61 5.85 9.42
C ASP A 40 2.92 4.68 8.48
N TYR A 41 2.26 4.61 7.32
CA TYR A 41 2.55 3.57 6.32
C TYR A 41 3.92 3.76 5.67
N LEU A 42 4.24 4.99 5.28
CA LEU A 42 5.47 5.27 4.54
C LEU A 42 6.74 5.20 5.40
N GLN A 43 6.62 5.18 6.73
CA GLN A 43 7.76 5.07 7.65
C GLN A 43 8.65 3.85 7.36
N VAL A 44 8.07 2.72 6.92
CA VAL A 44 8.86 1.51 6.60
C VAL A 44 9.81 1.72 5.41
N LEU A 45 9.54 2.70 4.54
CA LEU A 45 10.37 3.03 3.38
C LEU A 45 11.49 4.02 3.72
N GLU A 46 11.41 4.70 4.86
CA GLU A 46 12.38 5.71 5.29
C GLU A 46 13.82 5.17 5.33
N PRO A 47 14.13 3.96 5.83
CA PRO A 47 15.49 3.45 5.82
C PRO A 47 16.07 3.34 4.40
N LEU A 48 15.27 2.92 3.43
CA LEU A 48 15.68 2.82 2.03
C LEU A 48 15.90 4.21 1.43
N ALA A 49 14.94 5.12 1.61
CA ALA A 49 15.04 6.50 1.14
C ALA A 49 16.28 7.21 1.75
N ASN A 50 16.52 7.03 3.04
CA ASN A 50 17.68 7.59 3.73
C ASN A 50 19.00 7.07 3.17
N LYS A 51 19.11 5.78 2.82
CA LYS A 51 20.31 5.25 2.16
C LYS A 51 20.55 5.89 0.79
N ILE A 52 19.50 6.15 0.03
CA ILE A 52 19.60 6.84 -1.28
C ILE A 52 20.11 8.27 -1.08
N VAL A 53 19.56 9.00 -0.10
CA VAL A 53 20.00 10.37 0.24
C VAL A 53 21.44 10.39 0.76
N GLN A 54 21.81 9.46 1.64
CA GLN A 54 23.17 9.31 2.18
C GLN A 54 24.20 8.96 1.10
N ALA A 55 23.78 8.29 0.02
CA ALA A 55 24.61 8.08 -1.16
C ALA A 55 24.80 9.36 -2.01
N GLY A 56 24.29 10.50 -1.56
CA GLY A 56 24.45 11.82 -2.18
C GLY A 56 23.43 12.12 -3.27
N VAL A 57 22.39 11.31 -3.43
CA VAL A 57 21.36 11.54 -4.45
C VAL A 57 20.45 12.69 -4.02
N LYS A 58 20.31 13.68 -4.90
CA LYS A 58 19.47 14.87 -4.71
C LYS A 58 18.43 15.03 -5.82
N ARG A 59 18.70 14.50 -7.01
CA ARG A 59 17.81 14.58 -8.17
C ARG A 59 17.99 13.35 -9.06
N ILE A 60 16.88 12.85 -9.59
CA ILE A 60 16.82 11.84 -10.64
C ILE A 60 16.22 12.53 -11.86
N GLU A 61 16.93 12.50 -12.99
CA GLU A 61 16.45 13.08 -14.26
C GLU A 61 15.70 12.05 -15.12
N GLY A 62 15.95 10.76 -14.90
CA GLY A 62 15.19 9.67 -15.50
C GLY A 62 14.02 9.21 -14.62
N ASN A 63 13.65 7.94 -14.78
CA ASN A 63 12.56 7.31 -14.07
C ASN A 63 13.02 6.70 -12.73
N LEU A 64 12.06 6.55 -11.82
CA LEU A 64 12.19 5.59 -10.71
C LEU A 64 11.62 4.25 -11.19
N VAL A 65 12.45 3.22 -11.24
CA VAL A 65 12.10 1.90 -11.79
C VAL A 65 12.08 0.88 -10.65
N GLY A 66 10.94 0.22 -10.44
CA GLY A 66 10.87 -0.98 -9.61
C GLY A 66 11.12 -2.22 -10.47
N ASP A 67 12.15 -2.99 -10.16
CA ASP A 67 12.46 -4.25 -10.83
C ASP A 67 12.07 -5.42 -9.93
N GLU A 68 11.02 -6.14 -10.32
CA GLU A 68 10.53 -7.34 -9.63
C GLU A 68 10.92 -8.65 -10.34
N SER A 69 11.76 -8.61 -11.37
CA SER A 69 12.07 -9.74 -12.26
C SER A 69 12.83 -10.89 -11.60
N TYR A 70 13.24 -10.74 -10.35
CA TYR A 70 13.96 -11.76 -9.60
C TYR A 70 13.13 -13.03 -9.37
N PHE A 71 11.81 -12.88 -9.19
CA PHE A 71 10.89 -14.01 -9.23
C PHE A 71 10.40 -14.20 -10.66
N ASN A 72 10.41 -15.44 -11.13
CA ASN A 72 10.03 -15.82 -12.49
C ASN A 72 8.85 -16.80 -12.54
N SER A 73 8.18 -17.02 -11.40
CA SER A 73 6.96 -17.82 -11.27
C SER A 73 5.71 -16.95 -11.39
N GLU A 74 4.56 -17.58 -11.52
CA GLU A 74 3.27 -16.88 -11.42
C GLU A 74 3.12 -16.19 -10.07
N ALA A 75 2.53 -14.98 -10.09
CA ALA A 75 2.30 -14.18 -8.89
C ALA A 75 1.16 -14.74 -8.03
N LEU A 76 0.25 -15.51 -8.63
CA LEU A 76 -0.87 -16.16 -7.96
C LEU A 76 -0.66 -17.69 -7.98
N PRO A 77 -0.57 -18.34 -6.80
CA PRO A 77 -0.55 -19.79 -6.74
C PRO A 77 -1.86 -20.41 -7.26
N GLU A 78 -1.75 -21.44 -8.11
CA GLU A 78 -2.92 -22.14 -8.70
C GLU A 78 -3.88 -22.73 -7.65
N THR A 79 -3.39 -22.98 -6.44
CA THR A 79 -4.17 -23.58 -5.35
C THR A 79 -4.98 -22.57 -4.55
N TRP A 80 -4.89 -21.26 -4.84
CA TRP A 80 -5.67 -20.24 -4.14
C TRP A 80 -7.10 -20.16 -4.65
N GLU A 81 -8.04 -19.96 -3.74
CA GLU A 81 -9.43 -19.73 -4.14
C GLU A 81 -9.59 -18.30 -4.66
N TRP A 82 -10.39 -18.12 -5.71
CA TRP A 82 -10.62 -16.80 -6.30
C TRP A 82 -11.15 -15.77 -5.29
N ASP A 83 -11.94 -16.23 -4.33
CA ASP A 83 -12.52 -15.39 -3.28
C ASP A 83 -11.46 -14.91 -2.26
N ASP A 84 -10.30 -15.59 -2.16
CA ASP A 84 -9.19 -15.18 -1.29
C ASP A 84 -8.48 -13.94 -1.84
N LEU A 85 -8.48 -13.73 -3.16
CA LEU A 85 -7.79 -12.62 -3.84
C LEU A 85 -8.36 -11.23 -3.53
N GLN A 86 -9.52 -11.22 -2.86
CA GLN A 86 -10.15 -10.04 -2.28
C GLN A 86 -9.40 -9.52 -1.04
N TRP A 87 -8.72 -10.42 -0.33
CA TRP A 87 -8.22 -10.19 1.02
C TRP A 87 -6.70 -10.10 1.05
N TYR A 88 -6.17 -9.49 2.12
CA TYR A 88 -4.72 -9.27 2.26
C TYR A 88 -3.91 -10.57 2.26
N TYR A 89 -4.47 -11.69 2.73
CA TYR A 89 -3.79 -12.99 2.74
C TYR A 89 -3.75 -13.67 1.37
N GLY A 90 -4.52 -13.17 0.40
CA GLY A 90 -4.48 -13.56 -1.01
C GLY A 90 -3.79 -12.51 -1.88
N ALA A 91 -2.92 -11.67 -1.31
CA ALA A 91 -2.14 -10.70 -2.07
C ALA A 91 -1.13 -11.40 -3.01
N GLU A 92 -0.95 -10.86 -4.20
CA GLU A 92 -0.01 -11.39 -5.20
C GLU A 92 1.42 -11.48 -4.67
N VAL A 93 2.14 -12.52 -5.08
CA VAL A 93 3.55 -12.71 -4.76
C VAL A 93 4.40 -11.91 -5.75
N SER A 94 5.23 -11.02 -5.24
CA SER A 94 6.20 -10.24 -6.03
C SER A 94 7.58 -10.28 -5.36
N ALA A 95 8.64 -10.14 -6.17
CA ALA A 95 9.98 -9.94 -5.63
C ALA A 95 10.18 -8.55 -5.03
N LEU A 96 9.30 -7.59 -5.36
CA LEU A 96 9.30 -6.20 -4.89
C LEU A 96 7.94 -5.84 -4.28
N SER A 97 7.63 -6.43 -3.13
CA SER A 97 6.44 -6.05 -2.35
C SER A 97 6.74 -4.90 -1.40
N VAL A 98 5.80 -3.95 -1.30
CA VAL A 98 5.82 -2.87 -0.30
C VAL A 98 4.50 -2.86 0.45
N LEU A 99 4.51 -2.47 1.72
CA LEU A 99 3.29 -2.27 2.52
C LEU A 99 2.36 -3.50 2.53
N ASP A 100 2.95 -4.68 2.71
CA ASP A 100 2.26 -5.97 2.72
C ASP A 100 1.64 -6.38 1.36
N ASN A 101 1.96 -5.66 0.28
CA ASN A 101 1.29 -5.75 -1.02
C ASN A 101 -0.24 -5.60 -0.90
N ALA A 102 -0.68 -4.83 0.09
CA ALA A 102 -2.08 -4.61 0.40
C ALA A 102 -2.31 -3.13 0.72
N VAL A 103 -3.58 -2.74 0.75
CA VAL A 103 -3.98 -1.41 1.22
C VAL A 103 -5.05 -1.54 2.28
N ASP A 104 -5.02 -0.63 3.25
CA ASP A 104 -6.08 -0.52 4.24
C ASP A 104 -7.18 0.40 3.70
N ILE A 105 -8.44 -0.02 3.87
CA ILE A 105 -9.61 0.80 3.54
C ILE A 105 -10.25 1.27 4.84
N SER A 106 -10.13 2.57 5.12
CA SER A 106 -10.81 3.21 6.25
C SER A 106 -12.20 3.66 5.82
N VAL A 107 -13.23 3.19 6.51
CA VAL A 107 -14.63 3.60 6.31
C VAL A 107 -15.12 4.28 7.57
N LYS A 108 -15.50 5.56 7.45
CA LYS A 108 -16.06 6.35 8.56
C LYS A 108 -17.49 6.77 8.23
N PRO A 109 -18.44 6.66 9.17
CA PRO A 109 -19.79 7.17 8.96
C PRO A 109 -19.76 8.70 8.78
N GLY A 110 -20.64 9.20 7.92
CA GLY A 110 -20.92 10.62 7.75
C GLY A 110 -22.12 11.07 8.60
N SER A 111 -22.84 12.08 8.12
CA SER A 111 -24.16 12.43 8.67
C SER A 111 -25.20 11.35 8.33
N LEU A 112 -26.27 11.26 9.12
CA LEU A 112 -27.39 10.33 8.85
C LEU A 112 -27.90 10.50 7.41
N ASN A 113 -28.08 9.37 6.70
CA ASN A 113 -28.48 9.30 5.29
C ASN A 113 -27.48 9.88 4.28
N SER A 114 -26.27 10.22 4.71
CA SER A 114 -25.18 10.65 3.82
C SER A 114 -24.22 9.49 3.51
N PRO A 115 -23.48 9.57 2.37
CA PRO A 115 -22.43 8.61 2.07
C PRO A 115 -21.37 8.53 3.18
N CYS A 116 -20.80 7.34 3.36
CA CYS A 116 -19.66 7.15 4.25
C CYS A 116 -18.41 7.85 3.69
N ALA A 117 -17.54 8.35 4.54
CA ALA A 117 -16.21 8.80 4.13
C ALA A 117 -15.30 7.56 3.99
N ILE A 118 -14.75 7.34 2.79
CA ILE A 118 -13.89 6.19 2.49
C ILE A 118 -12.51 6.70 2.08
N GLN A 119 -11.46 6.11 2.64
CA GLN A 119 -10.08 6.41 2.31
C GLN A 119 -9.29 5.12 2.11
N ILE A 120 -8.41 5.11 1.11
CA ILE A 120 -7.36 4.10 0.94
C ILE A 120 -6.09 4.61 1.61
N LEU A 121 -5.43 3.73 2.35
CA LEU A 121 -4.22 4.00 3.11
C LEU A 121 -3.09 3.02 2.71
N PRO A 122 -1.90 3.54 2.34
CA PRO A 122 -1.66 4.95 2.03
C PRO A 122 -2.43 5.40 0.78
N ALA A 123 -2.77 6.68 0.73
CA ALA A 123 -3.44 7.29 -0.40
C ALA A 123 -2.58 7.14 -1.65
N ASN A 124 -3.18 6.58 -2.70
CA ASN A 124 -2.53 6.33 -3.97
C ASN A 124 -3.55 6.42 -5.11
N THR A 125 -3.06 6.47 -6.35
CA THR A 125 -3.88 6.54 -7.56
C THR A 125 -4.08 5.18 -8.24
N LEU A 126 -3.63 4.09 -7.62
CA LEU A 126 -3.71 2.74 -8.19
C LEU A 126 -5.14 2.17 -8.13
N PHE A 127 -5.95 2.65 -7.19
CA PHE A 127 -7.30 2.18 -6.96
C PHE A 127 -8.34 3.27 -7.16
N THR A 128 -9.49 2.88 -7.70
CA THR A 128 -10.68 3.75 -7.78
C THR A 128 -11.74 3.25 -6.81
N ILE A 129 -12.25 4.13 -5.93
CA ILE A 129 -13.30 3.79 -4.97
C ILE A 129 -14.67 4.05 -5.58
N VAL A 130 -15.51 3.01 -5.65
CA VAL A 130 -16.94 3.13 -5.96
C VAL A 130 -17.73 3.06 -4.65
N ASN A 131 -18.09 4.23 -4.11
CA ASN A 131 -18.77 4.33 -2.82
C ASN A 131 -20.29 4.17 -2.94
N ARG A 132 -20.81 3.07 -2.38
CA ARG A 132 -22.26 2.82 -2.22
C ARG A 132 -22.68 2.74 -0.74
N CYS A 133 -21.77 3.09 0.18
CA CYS A 133 -21.99 3.04 1.61
C CYS A 133 -22.85 4.23 2.05
N LEU A 134 -23.90 3.95 2.83
CA LEU A 134 -24.75 4.96 3.45
C LEU A 134 -24.67 4.87 4.97
N THR A 135 -24.70 6.03 5.62
CA THR A 135 -24.69 6.11 7.07
C THR A 135 -26.11 5.96 7.60
N ILE A 136 -26.32 4.95 8.45
CA ILE A 136 -27.60 4.67 9.10
C ILE A 136 -27.61 5.14 10.56
N ALA A 137 -28.80 5.27 11.14
CA ALA A 137 -28.94 5.69 12.53
C ALA A 137 -28.29 4.68 13.50
N SER A 138 -27.73 5.19 14.59
CA SER A 138 -27.13 4.37 15.65
C SER A 138 -28.11 3.34 16.21
N GLY A 139 -27.60 2.19 16.64
CA GLY A 139 -28.40 1.07 17.15
C GLY A 139 -28.98 0.14 16.09
N ASN A 140 -28.94 0.53 14.80
CA ASN A 140 -29.29 -0.38 13.71
C ASN A 140 -28.15 -1.35 13.38
N LYS A 141 -28.50 -2.50 12.79
CA LYS A 141 -27.53 -3.49 12.34
C LYS A 141 -26.65 -2.91 11.23
N ARG A 142 -25.32 -2.97 11.41
CA ARG A 142 -24.35 -2.59 10.39
C ARG A 142 -24.27 -3.66 9.31
N GLU A 143 -24.42 -3.25 8.05
CA GLU A 143 -24.14 -4.08 6.87
C GLU A 143 -23.15 -3.31 5.99
N LEU A 144 -21.89 -3.75 6.00
CA LEU A 144 -20.81 -3.16 5.23
C LEU A 144 -20.11 -4.26 4.45
N GLY A 145 -20.01 -4.09 3.13
CA GLY A 145 -19.28 -4.98 2.24
C GLY A 145 -18.23 -4.20 1.45
N ILE A 146 -17.07 -4.81 1.26
CA ILE A 146 -15.97 -4.28 0.45
C ILE A 146 -15.66 -5.34 -0.60
N ASN A 147 -15.67 -4.95 -1.87
CA ASN A 147 -15.40 -5.84 -3.00
C ASN A 147 -14.44 -5.15 -3.97
N LYS A 148 -13.31 -5.80 -4.23
CA LYS A 148 -12.33 -5.53 -5.29
C LYS A 148 -12.94 -6.03 -6.58
N LYS A 149 -12.96 -5.16 -7.59
CA LYS A 149 -13.33 -5.52 -8.96
C LYS A 149 -12.09 -5.35 -9.84
N THR A 150 -11.74 -6.42 -10.54
CA THR A 150 -10.75 -6.43 -11.61
C THR A 150 -11.40 -6.17 -12.96
#